data_AF-A0A1I0Y119-F1
#
_entry.id   AF-A0A1I0Y119-F1
#
_cell.length_a   1.000
_cell.length_b   1.000
_cell.length_c   1.000
_cell.angle_alpha   90.00
_cell.angle_beta   90.00
_cell.angle_gamma   90.00
#
_symmetry.space_group_name_H-M   'P 1'
#
loop_
_entity.id
_entity.type
_entity.pdbx_description
1 polymer ?
#
loop_
_entity_poly.entity_id
_entity_poly.type
_entity_poly.pdbx_seq_one_letter_code
_entity_poly.pdbx_strand_id
1 'polypeptide(L)'
;MNRCLHCYEPLNANLTGDYHLKCIKEFFVTTHAPLLPYRLSEMEVLAKQAAEVSITVPGVQPKLSLGWIKTELEDGHQGRLTILDALEGMYILKPQNAQYPQMPENEHLSMKLAELFKIEVVPCTMIRLASGELSYLTKRIDRKEDKSKVHMIDFMQILELEDKYKGTMETLGKTIGEMSANTLLDKMRFFELSVFNYIIGNNDMHLKNFSMWLTDHGWTLSPAYDLLNVKIVLPKDNEDTALLLGGKKMNFNKGYFDRLGMVLKLNEKQIKGVYKRLQKWLPKALTLIEKSFLNEDLKKEYKEGVILNAKRFTTESAD
;
A
#
# COMPACT_ATOMS: atom_id res chain seq x y z
N MET A 1 -20.55 -0.20 -16.69
CA MET A 1 -19.55 -0.90 -17.52
C MET A 1 -18.52 -1.50 -16.59
N ASN A 2 -18.28 -2.81 -16.66
CA ASN A 2 -17.32 -3.47 -15.76
C ASN A 2 -15.91 -2.95 -16.03
N ARG A 3 -15.10 -2.78 -14.98
CA ARG A 3 -13.71 -2.34 -15.05
C ARG A 3 -12.79 -3.48 -14.62
N CYS A 4 -11.57 -3.48 -15.14
CA CYS A 4 -10.53 -4.41 -14.72
C CYS A 4 -10.13 -4.15 -13.27
N LEU A 5 -10.14 -5.19 -12.42
CA LEU A 5 -9.78 -5.12 -11.00
C LEU A 5 -8.32 -4.71 -10.75
N HIS A 6 -7.45 -4.79 -11.78
CA HIS A 6 -6.05 -4.44 -11.69
C HIS A 6 -5.72 -3.02 -12.21
N CYS A 7 -6.24 -2.65 -13.39
CA CYS A 7 -5.85 -1.39 -14.06
C CYS A 7 -6.95 -0.31 -14.11
N TYR A 8 -8.18 -0.64 -13.68
CA TYR A 8 -9.37 0.24 -13.67
C TYR A 8 -9.90 0.66 -15.04
N GLU A 9 -9.28 0.23 -16.14
CA GLU A 9 -9.80 0.48 -17.47
C GLU A 9 -11.02 -0.40 -17.78
N PRO A 10 -11.96 0.08 -18.61
CA PRO A 10 -13.16 -0.69 -18.98
C PRO A 10 -12.82 -2.05 -19.57
N LEU A 11 -13.61 -3.05 -19.21
CA LEU A 11 -13.62 -4.35 -19.87
C LEU A 11 -14.60 -4.31 -21.05
N ASN A 12 -14.26 -5.03 -22.11
CA ASN A 12 -15.17 -5.18 -23.25
C ASN A 12 -16.46 -5.88 -22.77
N ALA A 13 -17.61 -5.43 -23.27
CA ALA A 13 -18.92 -5.96 -22.85
C ALA A 13 -19.07 -7.48 -23.04
N ASN A 14 -18.29 -8.08 -23.96
CA ASN A 14 -18.32 -9.50 -24.27
C ASN A 14 -17.30 -10.34 -23.48
N LEU A 15 -16.45 -9.71 -22.67
CA LEU A 15 -15.46 -10.42 -21.83
C LEU A 15 -16.12 -10.81 -20.50
N THR A 16 -16.33 -12.12 -20.31
CA THR A 16 -16.67 -12.68 -19.00
C THR A 16 -15.39 -12.71 -18.15
N GLY A 17 -15.29 -11.84 -17.15
CA GLY A 17 -14.16 -11.82 -16.23
C GLY A 17 -13.92 -10.47 -15.58
N ASP A 18 -12.95 -10.47 -14.67
CA ASP A 18 -12.59 -9.32 -13.84
C ASP A 18 -11.32 -8.59 -14.30
N TYR A 19 -10.64 -9.09 -15.36
CA TYR A 19 -9.32 -8.61 -15.77
C TYR A 19 -9.12 -8.60 -17.28
N HIS A 20 -8.25 -7.71 -17.78
CA HIS A 20 -7.66 -7.85 -19.11
C HIS A 20 -6.61 -8.95 -19.11
N LEU A 21 -6.45 -9.66 -20.24
CA LEU A 21 -5.42 -10.70 -20.39
C LEU A 21 -4.00 -10.19 -20.09
N LYS A 22 -3.68 -8.94 -20.46
CA LYS A 22 -2.39 -8.32 -20.13
C LYS A 22 -2.19 -8.22 -18.61
N CYS A 23 -3.21 -7.76 -17.88
CA CYS A 23 -3.15 -7.62 -16.42
C CYS A 23 -3.02 -8.98 -15.72
N ILE A 24 -3.67 -10.02 -16.25
CA ILE A 24 -3.51 -11.39 -15.75
C ILE A 24 -2.06 -11.84 -15.90
N LYS A 25 -1.47 -11.68 -17.09
CA LYS A 25 -0.07 -12.06 -17.35
C LYS A 25 0.91 -11.26 -16.50
N GLU A 26 0.66 -9.97 -16.33
CA GLU A 26 1.50 -9.06 -15.55
C GLU A 26 1.50 -9.43 -14.06
N PHE A 27 0.33 -9.67 -13.47
CA PHE A 27 0.24 -9.95 -12.03
C PHE A 27 0.35 -11.44 -11.71
N PHE A 28 -0.40 -12.32 -12.35
CA PHE A 28 -0.44 -13.75 -12.00
C PHE A 28 0.58 -14.60 -12.76
N VAL A 29 1.19 -14.09 -13.84
CA VAL A 29 2.11 -14.85 -14.71
C VAL A 29 1.43 -16.08 -15.32
N THR A 30 0.12 -15.96 -15.59
CA THR A 30 -0.74 -16.99 -16.18
C THR A 30 -1.57 -16.42 -17.32
N THR A 31 -2.32 -17.28 -18.02
CA THR A 31 -3.32 -16.86 -19.02
C THR A 31 -4.71 -16.67 -18.43
N HIS A 32 -4.96 -17.16 -17.21
CA HIS A 32 -6.23 -17.04 -16.49
C HIS A 32 -6.00 -16.57 -15.05
N ALA A 33 -6.86 -15.68 -14.55
CA ALA A 33 -6.81 -15.28 -13.15
C ALA A 33 -7.22 -16.46 -12.26
N PRO A 34 -6.55 -16.68 -11.12
CA PRO A 34 -6.94 -17.73 -10.18
C PRO A 34 -8.32 -17.44 -9.59
N LEU A 35 -9.02 -18.50 -9.19
CA LEU A 35 -10.22 -18.41 -8.38
C LEU A 35 -9.87 -18.48 -6.89
N LEU A 36 -10.63 -17.75 -6.10
CA LEU A 36 -10.58 -17.80 -4.64
C LEU A 36 -11.88 -18.43 -4.13
N PRO A 37 -11.89 -19.75 -3.86
CA PRO A 37 -13.12 -20.53 -3.65
C PRO A 37 -13.70 -20.37 -2.24
N TYR A 38 -13.48 -19.23 -1.59
CA TYR A 38 -13.91 -18.96 -0.23
C TYR A 38 -14.96 -17.86 -0.21
N ARG A 39 -15.92 -17.98 0.70
CA ARG A 39 -16.94 -16.97 1.01
C ARG A 39 -16.46 -16.07 2.14
N LEU A 40 -17.01 -14.87 2.26
CA LEU A 40 -16.64 -13.92 3.31
C LEU A 40 -16.81 -14.50 4.73
N SER A 41 -17.90 -15.24 4.98
CA SER A 41 -18.15 -15.90 6.27
C SER A 41 -17.07 -16.90 6.66
N GLU A 42 -16.44 -17.55 5.66
CA GLU A 42 -15.34 -18.50 5.89
C GLU A 42 -14.04 -17.72 6.17
N MET A 43 -13.83 -16.59 5.48
CA MET A 43 -12.65 -15.74 5.68
C MET A 43 -12.56 -15.18 7.09
N GLU A 44 -13.68 -14.80 7.72
CA GLU A 44 -13.68 -14.31 9.10
C GLU A 44 -13.22 -15.38 10.10
N VAL A 45 -13.65 -16.63 9.91
CA VAL A 45 -13.24 -17.77 10.74
C VAL A 45 -11.76 -18.06 10.53
N LEU A 46 -11.34 -18.14 9.28
CA LEU A 46 -9.96 -18.43 8.89
C LEU A 46 -8.99 -17.34 9.36
N ALA A 47 -9.41 -16.07 9.31
CA ALA A 47 -8.64 -14.95 9.83
C ALA A 47 -8.44 -15.01 11.34
N LYS A 48 -9.48 -15.36 12.10
CA LYS A 48 -9.37 -15.54 13.56
C LYS A 48 -8.38 -16.68 13.89
N GLN A 49 -8.51 -17.81 13.21
CA GLN A 49 -7.60 -18.95 13.37
C GLN A 49 -6.15 -18.57 12.99
N ALA A 50 -5.96 -17.84 11.90
CA ALA A 50 -4.63 -17.39 11.49
C ALA A 50 -4.03 -16.36 12.46
N ALA A 51 -4.84 -15.48 13.06
CA ALA A 51 -4.41 -14.52 14.06
C ALA A 51 -4.04 -15.18 15.40
N GLU A 52 -4.62 -16.33 15.73
CA GLU A 52 -4.24 -17.14 16.90
C GLU A 52 -2.88 -17.84 16.71
N VAL A 53 -2.52 -18.18 15.47
CA VAL A 53 -1.25 -18.84 15.12
C VAL A 53 -0.14 -17.83 14.80
N SER A 54 -0.50 -16.63 14.36
CA SER A 54 0.44 -15.59 13.95
C SER A 54 0.65 -14.57 15.08
N ILE A 55 1.92 -14.31 15.43
CA ILE A 55 2.30 -13.25 16.37
C ILE A 55 2.04 -11.90 15.69
N THR A 56 0.78 -11.45 15.67
CA THR A 56 0.38 -10.16 15.10
C THR A 56 -0.47 -9.37 16.08
N VAL A 57 -0.06 -8.12 16.31
CA VAL A 57 -0.71 -7.14 17.20
C VAL A 57 -2.15 -6.88 16.73
N PRO A 58 -3.13 -6.73 17.63
CA PRO A 58 -4.54 -6.61 17.29
C PRO A 58 -4.88 -5.31 16.54
N GLY A 59 -5.97 -5.38 15.77
CA GLY A 59 -6.74 -4.23 15.31
C GLY A 59 -6.25 -3.65 13.99
N VAL A 60 -7.05 -3.86 12.94
CA VAL A 60 -7.42 -2.90 11.87
C VAL A 60 -7.85 -3.69 10.62
N GLN A 61 -7.22 -4.82 10.28
CA GLN A 61 -7.70 -5.68 9.17
C GLN A 61 -7.20 -7.13 9.27
N PRO A 62 -8.07 -8.13 9.03
CA PRO A 62 -7.65 -9.51 8.79
C PRO A 62 -6.61 -9.64 7.67
N LYS A 63 -5.54 -10.41 7.89
CA LYS A 63 -4.53 -10.73 6.87
C LYS A 63 -4.35 -12.24 6.79
N LEU A 64 -4.42 -12.80 5.58
CA LEU A 64 -4.25 -14.23 5.32
C LEU A 64 -3.12 -14.45 4.32
N SER A 65 -2.28 -15.45 4.56
CA SER A 65 -1.27 -15.87 3.57
C SER A 65 -1.85 -16.92 2.63
N LEU A 66 -1.68 -16.71 1.33
CA LEU A 66 -2.17 -17.63 0.30
C LEU A 66 -1.02 -18.20 -0.53
N GLY A 67 -1.18 -19.45 -0.95
CA GLY A 67 -0.33 -20.10 -1.94
C GLY A 67 -1.12 -20.65 -3.12
N TRP A 68 -0.37 -21.10 -4.13
CA TRP A 68 -0.93 -21.63 -5.37
C TRP A 68 -1.03 -23.15 -5.31
N ILE A 69 -2.20 -23.70 -5.61
CA ILE A 69 -2.38 -25.13 -5.86
C ILE A 69 -2.83 -25.31 -7.32
N LYS A 70 -2.02 -26.04 -8.09
CA LYS A 70 -2.44 -26.58 -9.38
C LYS A 70 -3.20 -27.89 -9.13
N THR A 71 -4.51 -27.80 -9.03
CA THR A 71 -5.40 -28.96 -9.17
C THR A 71 -6.15 -28.77 -10.48
N GLU A 72 -6.07 -29.75 -11.38
CA GLU A 72 -7.00 -29.86 -12.50
C GLU A 72 -8.39 -30.07 -11.89
N LEU A 73 -9.22 -29.02 -11.93
CA LEU A 73 -10.64 -29.15 -11.64
C LEU A 73 -11.30 -29.74 -12.89
N GLU A 74 -12.31 -30.60 -12.70
CA GLU A 74 -13.07 -31.27 -13.78
C GLU A 74 -13.65 -30.29 -14.82
N ASP A 75 -13.70 -29.01 -14.47
CA ASP A 75 -14.34 -27.91 -15.20
C ASP A 75 -13.34 -27.08 -16.05
N GLY A 76 -12.07 -27.50 -16.15
CA GLY A 76 -11.08 -26.85 -17.03
C GLY A 76 -10.45 -25.55 -16.50
N HIS A 77 -10.72 -25.15 -15.25
CA HIS A 77 -10.04 -24.02 -14.60
C HIS A 77 -8.62 -24.39 -14.14
N GLN A 78 -7.62 -23.71 -14.70
CA GLN A 78 -6.21 -23.89 -14.34
C GLN A 78 -5.83 -23.05 -13.11
N GLY A 79 -5.88 -23.68 -11.92
CA GLY A 79 -5.26 -23.18 -10.68
C GLY A 79 -6.18 -22.43 -9.71
N ARG A 80 -6.01 -22.69 -8.41
CA ARG A 80 -6.73 -22.04 -7.31
C ARG A 80 -5.75 -21.47 -6.29
N LEU A 81 -6.11 -20.33 -5.68
CA LEU A 81 -5.41 -19.83 -4.50
C LEU A 81 -6.04 -20.45 -3.25
N THR A 82 -5.21 -21.02 -2.38
CA THR A 82 -5.63 -21.60 -1.10
C THR A 82 -4.85 -20.97 0.03
N ILE A 83 -5.44 -20.96 1.21
CA ILE A 83 -4.72 -20.58 2.42
C ILE A 83 -3.60 -21.59 2.65
N LEU A 84 -2.39 -21.08 2.84
CA LEU A 84 -1.24 -21.84 3.32
C LEU A 84 -0.80 -21.25 4.67
N ASP A 85 0.04 -21.97 5.39
CA ASP A 85 0.73 -21.42 6.54
C ASP A 85 1.44 -20.11 6.16
N ALA A 86 1.45 -19.16 7.10
CA ALA A 86 1.98 -17.82 6.89
C ALA A 86 3.44 -17.77 6.42
N LEU A 87 4.16 -18.89 6.48
CA LEU A 87 5.55 -19.01 6.05
C LEU A 87 5.70 -19.42 4.57
N GLU A 88 4.71 -20.09 3.99
CA GLU A 88 4.77 -20.72 2.66
C GLU A 88 3.95 -19.99 1.58
N GLY A 89 3.04 -19.10 1.98
CA GLY A 89 2.26 -18.30 1.03
C GLY A 89 3.11 -17.30 0.23
N MET A 90 2.85 -17.21 -1.07
CA MET A 90 3.46 -16.23 -1.99
C MET A 90 2.68 -14.92 -2.06
N TYR A 91 1.45 -14.93 -1.54
CA TYR A 91 0.54 -13.80 -1.56
C TYR A 91 0.00 -13.50 -0.16
N ILE A 92 -0.37 -12.24 0.06
CA ILE A 92 -1.14 -11.79 1.21
C ILE A 92 -2.50 -11.33 0.70
N LEU A 93 -3.56 -11.92 1.24
CA LEU A 93 -4.94 -11.54 1.00
C LEU A 93 -5.46 -10.72 2.18
N LYS A 94 -6.14 -9.62 1.86
CA LYS A 94 -6.87 -8.80 2.82
C LYS A 94 -8.33 -8.71 2.39
N PRO A 95 -9.24 -9.43 3.04
CA PRO A 95 -10.66 -9.41 2.70
C PRO A 95 -11.33 -8.11 3.16
N GLN A 96 -12.63 -7.99 2.87
CA GLN A 96 -13.47 -6.94 3.42
C GLN A 96 -13.43 -6.94 4.95
N ASN A 97 -13.63 -5.75 5.52
CA ASN A 97 -13.80 -5.56 6.95
C ASN A 97 -15.26 -5.15 7.22
N ALA A 98 -15.96 -5.88 8.09
CA ALA A 98 -17.36 -5.60 8.40
C ALA A 98 -17.58 -4.22 9.06
N GLN A 99 -16.60 -3.72 9.82
CA GLN A 99 -16.66 -2.41 10.48
C GLN A 99 -16.27 -1.26 9.54
N TYR A 100 -15.42 -1.55 8.56
CA TYR A 100 -14.84 -0.56 7.65
C TYR A 100 -15.05 -1.02 6.20
N PRO A 101 -16.17 -0.65 5.57
CA PRO A 101 -16.49 -1.08 4.22
C PRO A 101 -15.50 -0.50 3.20
N GLN A 102 -15.27 -1.25 2.11
CA GLN A 102 -14.42 -0.85 0.99
C GLN A 102 -12.93 -0.62 1.32
N MET A 103 -12.45 -1.23 2.41
CA MET A 103 -11.03 -1.21 2.79
C MET A 103 -10.11 -1.79 1.70
N PRO A 104 -10.40 -2.96 1.08
CA PRO A 104 -9.64 -3.46 -0.05
C PRO A 104 -9.53 -2.48 -1.23
N GLU A 105 -10.63 -1.83 -1.59
CA GLU A 105 -10.70 -0.87 -2.69
C GLU A 105 -9.91 0.40 -2.38
N ASN A 106 -9.99 0.88 -1.14
CA ASN A 106 -9.22 2.03 -0.66
C ASN A 106 -7.72 1.75 -0.68
N GLU A 107 -7.28 0.60 -0.16
CA GLU A 107 -5.88 0.20 -0.18
C GLU A 107 -5.37 0.06 -1.61
N HIS A 108 -6.10 -0.66 -2.48
CA HIS A 108 -5.70 -0.80 -3.87
C HIS A 108 -5.61 0.56 -4.58
N LEU A 109 -6.60 1.44 -4.41
CA LEU A 109 -6.54 2.80 -4.98
C LEU A 109 -5.31 3.58 -4.47
N SER A 110 -5.03 3.53 -3.18
CA SER A 110 -3.88 4.21 -2.56
C SER A 110 -2.54 3.69 -3.12
N MET A 111 -2.43 2.38 -3.35
CA MET A 111 -1.29 1.75 -4.02
C MET A 111 -1.16 2.19 -5.49
N LYS A 112 -2.26 2.20 -6.26
CA LYS A 112 -2.24 2.69 -7.66
C LYS A 112 -1.90 4.19 -7.76
N LEU A 113 -2.32 4.98 -6.78
CA LEU A 113 -1.98 6.40 -6.68
C LEU A 113 -0.48 6.61 -6.41
N ALA A 114 0.14 5.75 -5.60
CA ALA A 114 1.57 5.74 -5.34
C ALA A 114 2.38 5.38 -6.59
N GLU A 115 1.98 4.34 -7.34
CA GLU A 115 2.58 3.98 -8.63
C GLU A 115 2.50 5.15 -9.63
N LEU A 116 1.35 5.82 -9.70
CA LEU A 116 1.16 7.00 -10.53
C LEU A 116 2.10 8.14 -10.12
N PHE A 117 2.42 8.24 -8.81
CA PHE A 117 3.37 9.20 -8.26
C PHE A 117 4.84 8.79 -8.43
N LYS A 118 5.08 7.61 -9.02
CA LYS A 118 6.40 6.99 -9.22
C LYS A 118 7.08 6.48 -7.95
N ILE A 119 6.29 6.16 -6.93
CA ILE A 119 6.76 5.41 -5.76
C ILE A 119 6.79 3.93 -6.15
N GLU A 120 7.89 3.26 -5.81
CA GLU A 120 7.98 1.80 -5.92
C GLU A 120 7.11 1.15 -4.85
N VAL A 121 6.19 0.29 -5.28
CA VAL A 121 5.25 -0.42 -4.39
C VAL A 121 5.33 -1.92 -4.62
N VAL A 122 4.92 -2.71 -3.63
CA VAL A 122 4.75 -4.15 -3.80
C VAL A 122 3.68 -4.43 -4.88
N PRO A 123 3.84 -5.47 -5.71
CA PRO A 123 2.81 -5.81 -6.70
C PRO A 123 1.48 -6.10 -6.02
N CYS A 124 0.40 -5.47 -6.49
CA CYS A 124 -0.94 -5.68 -5.96
C CYS A 124 -2.03 -5.75 -7.05
N THR A 125 -3.15 -6.35 -6.68
CA THR A 125 -4.40 -6.37 -7.45
C THR A 125 -5.59 -6.51 -6.49
N MET A 126 -6.81 -6.31 -6.97
CA MET A 126 -8.00 -6.85 -6.30
C MET A 126 -8.42 -8.18 -6.91
N ILE A 127 -9.12 -9.01 -6.13
CA ILE A 127 -9.71 -10.30 -6.51
C ILE A 127 -11.08 -10.47 -5.83
N ARG A 128 -11.99 -11.25 -6.42
CA ARG A 128 -13.29 -11.58 -5.81
C ARG A 128 -13.23 -12.86 -4.99
N LEU A 129 -13.94 -12.84 -3.85
CA LEU A 129 -14.36 -14.05 -3.15
C LEU A 129 -15.44 -14.79 -3.95
N ALA A 130 -15.67 -16.06 -3.63
CA ALA A 130 -16.77 -16.85 -4.23
C ALA A 130 -18.15 -16.24 -3.93
N SER A 131 -18.28 -15.48 -2.84
CA SER A 131 -19.48 -14.71 -2.49
C SER A 131 -19.59 -13.35 -3.21
N GLY A 132 -18.57 -12.94 -3.97
CA GLY A 132 -18.60 -11.79 -4.88
C GLY A 132 -17.90 -10.52 -4.35
N GLU A 133 -17.61 -10.44 -3.05
CA GLU A 133 -16.96 -9.29 -2.44
C GLU A 133 -15.50 -9.15 -2.90
N LEU A 134 -15.05 -7.91 -3.03
CA LEU A 134 -13.67 -7.59 -3.39
C LEU A 134 -12.74 -7.77 -2.21
N SER A 135 -11.56 -8.32 -2.49
CA SER A 135 -10.45 -8.46 -1.56
C SER A 135 -9.18 -7.91 -2.20
N TYR A 136 -8.26 -7.40 -1.38
CA TYR A 136 -6.97 -6.91 -1.81
C TYR A 136 -5.98 -8.08 -1.79
N LEU A 137 -5.17 -8.19 -2.83
CA LEU A 137 -4.18 -9.25 -2.99
C LEU A 137 -2.84 -8.63 -3.35
N THR A 138 -1.80 -8.93 -2.59
CA THR A 138 -0.44 -8.48 -2.88
C THR A 138 0.53 -9.65 -2.88
N LYS A 139 1.60 -9.54 -3.68
CA LYS A 139 2.71 -10.49 -3.66
C LYS A 139 3.64 -10.17 -2.50
N ARG A 140 4.14 -11.22 -1.86
CA ARG A 140 5.23 -11.10 -0.91
C ARG A 140 6.54 -10.84 -1.63
N ILE A 141 7.18 -9.73 -1.32
CA ILE A 141 8.52 -9.39 -1.83
C ILE A 141 9.64 -10.05 -1.00
N ASP A 142 9.33 -10.51 0.21
CA ASP A 142 10.25 -11.26 1.06
C ASP A 142 10.33 -12.76 0.69
N ARG A 143 9.80 -13.12 -0.49
CA ARG A 143 9.84 -14.47 -1.09
C ARG A 143 10.22 -14.36 -2.56
N LYS A 144 11.24 -15.11 -2.99
CA LYS A 144 11.60 -15.26 -4.41
C LYS A 144 10.71 -16.31 -5.08
N GLU A 145 10.74 -16.40 -6.41
CA GLU A 145 9.94 -17.35 -7.18
C GLU A 145 10.24 -18.82 -6.84
N ASP A 146 11.48 -19.12 -6.45
CA ASP A 146 11.92 -20.43 -5.95
C ASP A 146 11.51 -20.69 -4.48
N LYS A 147 10.70 -19.81 -3.90
CA LYS A 147 10.25 -19.78 -2.49
C LYS A 147 11.33 -19.50 -1.46
N SER A 148 12.57 -19.22 -1.88
CA SER A 148 13.60 -18.78 -0.95
C SER A 148 13.22 -17.44 -0.31
N LYS A 149 13.64 -17.24 0.95
CA LYS A 149 13.31 -16.04 1.72
C LYS A 149 14.30 -14.93 1.41
N VAL A 150 13.80 -13.71 1.25
CA VAL A 150 14.62 -12.50 1.28
C VAL A 150 14.55 -11.92 2.69
N HIS A 151 15.69 -11.58 3.29
CA HIS A 151 15.69 -10.95 4.60
C HIS A 151 15.01 -9.58 4.51
N MET A 152 13.98 -9.39 5.33
CA MET A 152 13.22 -8.15 5.45
C MET A 152 12.96 -7.92 6.94
N ILE A 153 13.20 -6.70 7.41
CA ILE A 153 13.05 -6.32 8.81
C ILE A 153 12.36 -4.96 8.91
N ASP A 154 11.37 -4.85 9.80
CA ASP A 154 10.60 -3.61 9.97
C ASP A 154 11.30 -2.60 10.91
N PHE A 155 10.93 -1.32 10.82
CA PHE A 155 11.58 -0.28 11.62
C PHE A 155 11.23 -0.31 13.11
N MET A 156 10.18 -1.03 13.51
CA MET A 156 9.91 -1.25 14.94
C MET A 156 11.00 -2.16 15.52
N GLN A 157 11.36 -3.21 14.77
CA GLN A 157 12.45 -4.13 15.13
C GLN A 157 13.82 -3.47 15.01
N ILE A 158 14.11 -2.75 13.93
CA ILE A 158 15.41 -2.06 13.73
C ILE A 158 15.69 -1.07 14.86
N LEU A 159 14.67 -0.33 15.30
CA LEU A 159 14.80 0.67 16.36
C LEU A 159 14.63 0.09 17.76
N GLU A 160 14.37 -1.22 17.87
CA GLU A 160 14.17 -1.95 19.13
C GLU A 160 13.07 -1.32 20.00
N LEU A 161 11.97 -0.88 19.37
CA LEU A 161 10.85 -0.25 20.05
C LEU A 161 9.71 -1.24 20.28
N GLU A 162 9.04 -1.13 21.42
CA GLU A 162 7.89 -1.99 21.76
C GLU A 162 6.57 -1.48 21.15
N ASP A 163 6.49 -0.18 20.85
CA ASP A 163 5.29 0.47 20.33
C ASP A 163 5.52 0.98 18.91
N LYS A 164 4.72 0.45 17.97
CA LYS A 164 4.79 0.79 16.54
C LYS A 164 4.59 2.29 16.26
N TYR A 165 3.96 3.05 17.16
CA TYR A 165 3.70 4.48 17.02
C TYR A 165 4.75 5.40 17.70
N LYS A 166 5.63 4.87 18.56
CA LYS A 166 6.60 5.67 19.33
C LYS A 166 7.90 5.96 18.56
N GLY A 167 7.77 6.52 17.36
CA GLY A 167 8.89 6.91 16.50
C GLY A 167 8.75 8.30 15.88
N THR A 168 9.83 8.78 15.25
CA THR A 168 9.84 10.03 14.50
C THR A 168 10.28 9.80 13.05
N MET A 169 9.76 10.59 12.13
CA MET A 169 10.14 10.54 10.72
C MET A 169 11.62 10.90 10.53
N GLU A 170 12.16 11.79 11.35
CA GLU A 170 13.56 12.19 11.33
C GLU A 170 14.50 11.04 11.73
N THR A 171 14.18 10.33 12.82
CA THR A 171 14.98 9.17 13.25
C THR A 171 14.91 8.06 12.21
N LEU A 172 13.71 7.74 11.73
CA LEU A 172 13.52 6.72 10.70
C LEU A 172 14.32 7.05 9.42
N GLY A 173 14.24 8.29 8.94
CA GLY A 173 14.99 8.77 7.79
C GLY A 173 16.52 8.76 7.97
N LYS A 174 17.00 9.07 9.18
CA LYS A 174 18.42 8.97 9.53
C LYS A 174 18.88 7.50 9.48
N THR A 175 18.15 6.60 10.12
CA THR A 175 18.46 5.17 10.19
C THR A 175 18.41 4.49 8.82
N ILE A 176 17.44 4.83 7.96
CA ILE A 176 17.44 4.41 6.54
C ILE A 176 18.78 4.76 5.89
N GLY A 177 19.25 5.99 6.13
CA GLY A 177 20.51 6.45 5.58
C GLY A 177 21.75 5.70 6.05
N GLU A 178 21.77 5.28 7.32
CA GLU A 178 22.89 4.57 7.94
C GLU A 178 22.95 3.10 7.48
N MET A 179 21.80 2.50 7.21
CA MET A 179 21.70 1.10 6.78
C MET A 179 21.77 0.91 5.27
N SER A 180 21.28 1.88 4.49
CA SER A 180 21.08 1.71 3.05
C SER A 180 22.40 1.68 2.28
N ALA A 181 22.54 0.67 1.42
CA ALA A 181 23.62 0.57 0.44
C ALA A 181 23.56 1.65 -0.65
N ASN A 182 22.38 2.23 -0.89
CA ASN A 182 22.20 3.38 -1.78
C ASN A 182 21.56 4.55 -1.03
N THR A 183 22.33 5.10 -0.10
CA THR A 183 21.89 6.07 0.91
C THR A 183 21.07 7.23 0.35
N LEU A 184 21.54 7.89 -0.72
CA LEU A 184 20.84 9.08 -1.25
C LEU A 184 19.53 8.70 -1.93
N LEU A 185 19.50 7.56 -2.64
CA LEU A 185 18.30 7.07 -3.29
C LEU A 185 17.22 6.72 -2.27
N ASP A 186 17.56 5.97 -1.22
CA ASP A 186 16.57 5.52 -0.24
C ASP A 186 16.06 6.67 0.64
N LYS A 187 16.91 7.66 0.95
CA LYS A 187 16.45 8.89 1.60
C LYS A 187 15.49 9.68 0.71
N MET A 188 15.75 9.74 -0.59
CA MET A 188 14.85 10.37 -1.55
C MET A 188 13.51 9.61 -1.63
N ARG A 189 13.54 8.28 -1.75
CA ARG A 189 12.34 7.43 -1.76
C ARG A 189 11.51 7.60 -0.48
N PHE A 190 12.18 7.64 0.68
CA PHE A 190 11.51 7.88 1.95
C PHE A 190 10.86 9.26 2.02
N PHE A 191 11.54 10.30 1.54
CA PHE A 191 10.97 11.65 1.46
C PHE A 191 9.73 11.70 0.56
N GLU A 192 9.81 11.09 -0.63
CA GLU A 192 8.69 11.00 -1.57
C GLU A 192 7.49 10.27 -0.96
N LEU A 193 7.74 9.15 -0.27
CA LEU A 193 6.71 8.38 0.43
C LEU A 193 6.11 9.15 1.61
N SER A 194 6.91 9.92 2.35
CA SER A 194 6.45 10.75 3.46
C SER A 194 5.50 11.85 2.99
N VAL A 195 5.88 12.57 1.93
CA VAL A 195 5.01 13.58 1.30
C VAL A 195 3.75 12.91 0.76
N PHE A 196 3.88 11.80 0.05
CA PHE A 196 2.74 11.09 -0.55
C PHE A 196 1.71 10.64 0.50
N ASN A 197 2.14 10.00 1.59
CA ASN A 197 1.23 9.55 2.65
C ASN A 197 0.44 10.71 3.25
N TYR A 198 1.09 11.85 3.49
CA TYR A 198 0.39 13.06 3.93
C TYR A 198 -0.63 13.53 2.89
N ILE A 199 -0.27 13.55 1.60
CA ILE A 199 -1.16 13.97 0.52
C ILE A 199 -2.41 13.11 0.46
N ILE A 200 -2.26 11.78 0.51
CA ILE A 200 -3.40 10.86 0.41
C ILE A 200 -4.17 10.71 1.73
N GLY A 201 -3.74 11.32 2.83
CA GLY A 201 -4.41 11.18 4.13
C GLY A 201 -4.15 9.82 4.81
N ASN A 202 -2.97 9.23 4.58
CA ASN A 202 -2.53 8.04 5.31
C ASN A 202 -1.87 8.44 6.64
N ASN A 203 -2.65 8.41 7.71
CA ASN A 203 -2.17 8.70 9.06
C ASN A 203 -1.90 7.44 9.91
N ASP A 204 -1.91 6.24 9.33
CA ASP A 204 -1.54 4.97 10.01
C ASP A 204 -0.22 4.37 9.50
N MET A 205 0.58 5.17 8.76
CA MET A 205 1.91 4.78 8.28
C MET A 205 2.95 4.76 9.41
N HIS A 206 2.92 3.72 10.25
CA HIS A 206 3.74 3.56 11.46
C HIS A 206 5.01 2.73 11.22
N LEU A 207 5.82 2.49 12.27
CA LEU A 207 7.14 1.85 12.13
C LEU A 207 7.13 0.47 11.43
N LYS A 208 6.06 -0.31 11.59
CA LYS A 208 5.94 -1.63 10.93
C LYS A 208 5.61 -1.57 9.43
N ASN A 209 5.28 -0.39 8.89
CA ASN A 209 5.01 -0.19 7.46
C ASN A 209 6.24 0.28 6.68
N PHE A 210 7.36 0.51 7.39
CA PHE A 210 8.66 0.73 6.77
C PHE A 210 9.53 -0.49 7.05
N SER A 211 10.22 -0.98 6.02
CA SER A 211 11.16 -2.08 6.17
C SER A 211 12.42 -1.86 5.33
N MET A 212 13.51 -2.41 5.83
CA MET A 212 14.70 -2.66 5.03
C MET A 212 14.65 -4.10 4.53
N TRP A 213 15.08 -4.33 3.29
CA TRP A 213 15.25 -5.68 2.73
C TRP A 213 16.64 -5.86 2.12
N LEU A 214 17.17 -7.08 2.19
CA LEU A 214 18.49 -7.42 1.71
C LEU A 214 18.46 -7.78 0.23
N THR A 215 19.09 -6.95 -0.59
CA THR A 215 19.26 -7.16 -2.03
C THR A 215 20.69 -7.63 -2.33
N ASP A 216 20.97 -7.98 -3.59
CA ASP A 216 22.33 -8.31 -4.04
C ASP A 216 23.32 -7.13 -3.90
N HIS A 217 22.80 -5.91 -3.71
CA HIS A 217 23.58 -4.70 -3.48
C HIS A 217 23.69 -4.32 -2.00
N GLY A 218 23.10 -5.10 -1.08
CA GLY A 218 23.01 -4.81 0.34
C GLY A 218 21.61 -4.39 0.79
N TRP A 219 21.52 -3.87 2.01
CA TRP A 219 20.25 -3.41 2.58
C TRP A 219 19.72 -2.19 1.82
N THR A 220 18.44 -2.22 1.45
CA THR A 220 17.76 -1.09 0.82
C THR A 220 16.37 -0.91 1.42
N LEU A 221 15.80 0.28 1.27
CA LEU A 221 14.41 0.52 1.64
C LEU A 221 13.49 -0.33 0.75
N SER A 222 12.58 -1.09 1.35
CA SER A 222 11.67 -1.93 0.58
C SER A 222 10.75 -1.11 -0.32
N PRO A 223 10.17 -1.71 -1.37
CA PRO A 223 8.94 -1.22 -1.96
C PRO A 223 7.89 -0.91 -0.89
N ALA A 224 7.08 0.13 -1.10
CA ALA A 224 6.03 0.50 -0.17
C ALA A 224 4.87 -0.52 -0.21
N TYR A 225 4.24 -0.74 0.93
CA TYR A 225 3.10 -1.63 1.12
C TYR A 225 2.16 -1.04 2.18
N ASP A 226 0.96 -1.59 2.31
CA ASP A 226 -0.03 -1.17 3.31
C ASP A 226 -0.35 0.35 3.25
N LEU A 227 -0.41 0.93 2.04
CA LEU A 227 -0.80 2.33 1.86
C LEU A 227 -2.32 2.46 1.86
N LEU A 228 -2.86 3.30 2.74
CA LEU A 228 -4.31 3.43 2.92
C LEU A 228 -4.70 4.87 3.26
N ASN A 229 -5.74 5.40 2.62
CA ASN A 229 -6.33 6.66 3.06
C ASN A 229 -7.25 6.39 4.26
N VAL A 230 -6.72 6.55 5.47
CA VAL A 230 -7.46 6.29 6.71
C VAL A 230 -8.49 7.39 6.98
N LYS A 231 -8.24 8.63 6.51
CA LYS A 231 -9.14 9.78 6.77
C LYS A 231 -10.56 9.59 6.24
N ILE A 232 -10.74 8.87 5.13
CA ILE A 232 -12.08 8.58 4.58
C ILE A 232 -12.78 7.41 5.27
N VAL A 233 -12.06 6.64 6.10
CA VAL A 233 -12.60 5.50 6.86
C VAL A 233 -12.84 5.90 8.33
N LEU A 234 -11.95 6.72 8.87
CA LEU A 234 -11.94 7.19 10.26
C LEU A 234 -11.80 8.73 10.31
N PRO A 235 -12.81 9.49 9.85
CA PRO A 235 -12.74 10.96 9.78
C PRO A 235 -12.63 11.64 11.15
N LYS A 236 -12.93 10.93 12.24
CA LYS A 236 -12.79 11.41 13.62
C LYS A 236 -11.34 11.46 14.10
N ASP A 237 -10.44 10.73 13.44
CA ASP A 237 -9.02 10.81 13.74
C ASP A 237 -8.46 12.11 13.16
N ASN A 238 -7.93 12.96 14.03
CA ASN A 238 -7.43 14.28 13.68
C ASN A 238 -5.92 14.27 13.33
N GLU A 239 -5.21 13.15 13.54
CA GLU A 239 -3.77 13.07 13.23
C GLU A 239 -3.53 13.04 11.72
N ASP A 240 -2.53 13.77 11.22
CA ASP A 240 -2.13 13.74 9.81
C ASP A 240 -1.09 12.65 9.52
N THR A 241 -0.31 12.23 10.51
CA THR A 241 0.74 11.21 10.41
C THR A 241 0.77 10.30 11.64
N ALA A 242 1.12 9.03 11.46
CA ALA A 242 1.24 8.06 12.56
C ALA A 242 2.45 8.33 13.47
N LEU A 243 3.57 8.75 12.86
CA LEU A 243 4.82 9.09 13.54
C LEU A 243 4.95 10.61 13.71
N LEU A 244 5.74 11.02 14.68
CA LEU A 244 6.02 12.45 14.88
C LEU A 244 6.83 13.00 13.70
N LEU A 245 6.48 14.20 13.26
CA LEU A 245 7.23 15.02 12.32
C LEU A 245 7.40 16.41 12.94
N GLY A 246 8.63 16.83 13.21
CA GLY A 246 8.90 18.08 13.93
C GLY A 246 8.20 18.16 15.29
N GLY A 247 8.12 17.04 16.01
CA GLY A 247 7.58 16.95 17.37
C GLY A 247 6.04 16.93 17.49
N LYS A 248 5.30 16.82 16.38
CA LYS A 248 3.83 16.71 16.39
C LYS A 248 3.34 15.76 15.29
N LYS A 249 2.03 15.49 15.27
CA LYS A 249 1.37 14.59 14.30
C LYS A 249 0.34 15.25 13.40
N MET A 250 0.09 16.55 13.56
CA MET A 250 -0.96 17.26 12.83
C MET A 250 -0.62 18.74 12.63
N ASN A 251 -1.38 19.43 11.79
CA ASN A 251 -1.22 20.86 11.47
C ASN A 251 0.10 21.14 10.74
N PHE A 252 0.40 20.33 9.73
CA PHE A 252 1.59 20.51 8.91
C PHE A 252 1.40 21.53 7.80
N ASN A 253 2.49 22.24 7.50
CA ASN A 253 2.66 23.02 6.28
C ASN A 253 3.91 22.50 5.54
N LYS A 254 4.14 23.00 4.32
CA LYS A 254 5.31 22.63 3.50
C LYS A 254 6.64 22.74 4.25
N GLY A 255 6.79 23.71 5.15
CA GLY A 255 8.03 23.92 5.91
C GLY A 255 8.44 22.75 6.80
N TYR A 256 7.50 21.92 7.29
CA TYR A 256 7.83 20.69 8.03
C TYR A 256 8.49 19.64 7.12
N PHE A 257 8.00 19.51 5.88
CA PHE A 257 8.57 18.60 4.90
C PHE A 257 9.89 19.13 4.33
N ASP A 258 10.03 20.45 4.16
CA ASP A 258 11.32 21.05 3.79
C ASP A 258 12.40 20.73 4.85
N ARG A 259 12.06 20.86 6.15
CA ARG A 259 12.96 20.46 7.24
C ARG A 259 13.28 18.97 7.21
N LEU A 260 12.30 18.10 6.95
CA LEU A 260 12.55 16.67 6.79
C LEU A 260 13.55 16.40 5.65
N GLY A 261 13.36 17.05 4.49
CA GLY A 261 14.30 16.96 3.37
C GLY A 261 15.72 17.41 3.74
N MET A 262 15.86 18.48 4.54
CA MET A 262 17.15 18.94 5.06
C MET A 262 17.80 17.93 6.02
N VAL A 263 17.03 17.34 6.93
CA VAL A 263 17.49 16.26 7.83
C VAL A 263 18.01 15.07 7.01
N LEU A 264 17.35 14.76 5.91
CA LEU A 264 17.74 13.73 4.95
C LEU A 264 18.94 14.12 4.07
N LYS A 265 19.48 15.34 4.22
CA LYS A 265 20.56 15.90 3.39
C LYS A 265 20.19 15.95 1.90
N LEU A 266 18.91 16.07 1.57
CA LEU A 266 18.44 16.31 0.21
C LEU A 266 18.66 17.77 -0.15
N ASN A 267 19.10 18.03 -1.38
CA ASN A 267 19.24 19.39 -1.87
C ASN A 267 17.87 19.98 -2.26
N GLU A 268 17.83 21.30 -2.37
CA GLU A 268 16.61 22.03 -2.70
C GLU A 268 15.96 21.59 -4.03
N LYS A 269 16.79 21.26 -5.02
CA LYS A 269 16.31 20.79 -6.33
C LYS A 269 15.57 19.45 -6.22
N GLN A 270 16.06 18.53 -5.39
CA GLN A 270 15.41 17.25 -5.11
C GLN A 270 14.05 17.47 -4.43
N ILE A 271 14.03 18.28 -3.36
CA ILE A 271 12.81 18.59 -2.59
C ILE A 271 11.76 19.27 -3.49
N LYS A 272 12.13 20.35 -4.18
CA LYS A 272 11.25 21.06 -5.13
C LYS A 272 10.80 20.16 -6.29
N GLY A 273 11.63 19.20 -6.69
CA GLY A 273 11.30 18.19 -7.69
C GLY A 273 10.08 17.35 -7.31
N VAL A 274 9.98 16.93 -6.03
CA VAL A 274 8.82 16.18 -5.51
C VAL A 274 7.55 17.02 -5.58
N TYR A 275 7.60 18.28 -5.12
CA TYR A 275 6.44 19.17 -5.14
C TYR A 275 5.97 19.51 -6.56
N LYS A 276 6.91 19.71 -7.49
CA LYS A 276 6.58 19.91 -8.90
C LYS A 276 5.95 18.66 -9.52
N ARG A 277 6.41 17.47 -9.14
CA ARG A 277 5.79 16.20 -9.57
C ARG A 277 4.39 16.07 -9.02
N LEU A 278 4.14 16.49 -7.78
CA LEU A 278 2.81 16.49 -7.15
C LEU A 278 1.80 17.31 -7.94
N GLN A 279 2.18 18.51 -8.39
CA GLN A 279 1.32 19.35 -9.23
C GLN A 279 0.91 18.66 -10.54
N LYS A 280 1.85 17.97 -11.20
CA LYS A 280 1.59 17.22 -12.44
C LYS A 280 0.81 15.93 -12.21
N TRP A 281 0.96 15.36 -11.02
CA TRP A 281 0.30 14.13 -10.60
C TRP A 281 -1.17 14.36 -10.25
N LEU A 282 -1.50 15.47 -9.58
CA LEU A 282 -2.82 15.74 -9.01
C LEU A 282 -3.97 15.58 -10.03
N PRO A 283 -3.96 16.19 -11.23
CA PRO A 283 -5.06 16.00 -12.19
C PRO A 283 -5.27 14.53 -12.58
N LYS A 284 -4.18 13.78 -12.74
CA LYS A 284 -4.22 12.35 -13.09
C LYS A 284 -4.72 11.50 -11.92
N ALA A 285 -4.33 11.86 -10.69
CA ALA A 285 -4.80 11.24 -9.47
C ALA A 285 -6.32 11.36 -9.31
N LEU A 286 -6.87 12.56 -9.55
CA LEU A 286 -8.32 12.78 -9.50
C LEU A 286 -9.07 11.93 -10.53
N THR A 287 -8.53 11.78 -11.75
CA THR A 287 -9.09 10.87 -12.75
C THR A 287 -9.02 9.40 -12.30
N LEU A 288 -7.93 9.00 -11.64
CA LEU A 288 -7.77 7.63 -11.16
C LEU A 288 -8.73 7.32 -10.00
N ILE A 289 -8.92 8.25 -9.06
CA ILE A 289 -9.90 8.14 -7.98
C ILE A 289 -11.31 7.97 -8.56
N GLU A 290 -11.66 8.75 -9.58
CA GLU A 290 -12.96 8.65 -10.26
C GLU A 290 -13.21 7.27 -10.88
N LYS A 291 -12.16 6.65 -11.45
CA LYS A 291 -12.22 5.31 -12.04
C LYS A 291 -12.23 4.17 -11.01
N SER A 292 -11.97 4.46 -9.73
CA SER A 292 -11.80 3.44 -8.70
C SER A 292 -13.11 2.72 -8.35
N PHE A 293 -12.97 1.65 -7.56
CA PHE A 293 -14.10 0.84 -7.08
C PHE A 293 -14.73 1.37 -5.79
N LEU A 294 -14.24 2.50 -5.25
CA LEU A 294 -14.91 3.19 -4.14
C LEU A 294 -16.32 3.64 -4.55
N ASN A 295 -17.22 3.77 -3.59
CA ASN A 295 -18.51 4.42 -3.83
C ASN A 295 -18.34 5.93 -4.09
N GLU A 296 -19.39 6.60 -4.58
CA GLU A 296 -19.32 8.01 -4.97
C GLU A 296 -19.02 8.96 -3.81
N ASP A 297 -19.51 8.67 -2.61
CA ASP A 297 -19.24 9.49 -1.42
C ASP A 297 -17.76 9.40 -1.02
N LEU A 298 -17.21 8.19 -0.94
CA LEU A 298 -15.79 7.97 -0.65
C LEU A 298 -14.88 8.54 -1.74
N LYS A 299 -15.27 8.47 -3.02
CA LYS A 299 -14.53 9.14 -4.10
C LYS A 299 -14.49 10.64 -3.91
N LYS A 300 -15.63 11.24 -3.55
CA LYS A 300 -15.73 12.69 -3.30
C LYS A 300 -14.82 13.10 -2.14
N GLU A 301 -14.92 12.42 -1.00
CA GLU A 301 -14.10 12.69 0.18
C GLU A 301 -12.59 12.51 -0.10
N TYR A 302 -12.21 11.44 -0.81
CA TYR A 302 -10.81 11.20 -1.20
C TYR A 302 -10.29 12.35 -2.08
N LYS A 303 -11.06 12.76 -3.11
CA LYS A 303 -10.68 13.89 -3.98
C LYS A 303 -10.53 15.18 -3.20
N GLU A 304 -11.49 15.52 -2.33
CA GLU A 304 -11.46 16.74 -1.52
C GLU A 304 -10.24 16.78 -0.60
N GLY A 305 -9.95 15.68 0.10
CA GLY A 305 -8.77 15.55 0.97
C GLY A 305 -7.46 15.71 0.22
N VAL A 306 -7.29 14.99 -0.91
CA VAL A 306 -6.08 15.08 -1.73
C VAL A 306 -5.87 16.50 -2.30
N ILE A 307 -6.94 17.15 -2.77
CA ILE A 307 -6.87 18.54 -3.26
C ILE A 307 -6.44 19.48 -2.14
N LEU A 308 -7.07 19.37 -0.97
CA LEU A 308 -6.77 20.21 0.19
C LEU A 308 -5.31 20.05 0.63
N ASN A 309 -4.84 18.81 0.75
CA ASN A 309 -3.47 18.51 1.18
C ASN A 309 -2.45 18.97 0.14
N ALA A 310 -2.72 18.75 -1.16
CA ALA A 310 -1.82 19.16 -2.24
C ALA A 310 -1.64 20.67 -2.32
N LYS A 311 -2.69 21.46 -2.08
CA LYS A 311 -2.62 22.94 -2.08
C LYS A 311 -1.56 23.48 -1.13
N ARG A 312 -1.29 22.79 0.00
CA ARG A 312 -0.29 23.20 0.99
C ARG A 312 1.16 23.16 0.47
N PHE A 313 1.40 22.48 -0.65
CA PHE A 313 2.71 22.40 -1.30
C PHE A 313 2.81 23.22 -2.58
N THR A 314 1.72 23.88 -3.00
CA THR A 314 1.67 24.70 -4.22
C THR A 314 1.64 26.19 -3.95
N THR A 315 1.26 26.61 -2.75
CA THR A 315 1.40 28.00 -2.33
C THR A 315 2.89 28.27 -2.08
N GLU A 316 3.48 29.15 -2.89
CA GLU A 316 4.69 29.85 -2.46
C GLU A 316 4.34 30.49 -1.11
N SER A 317 5.11 30.16 -0.08
CA SER A 317 5.03 30.86 1.20
C SER A 317 5.18 32.34 0.88
N ALA A 318 4.11 33.12 1.11
CA ALA A 318 4.26 34.56 1.26
C ALA A 318 5.17 34.74 2.47
N ASP A 319 6.38 35.23 2.20
CA ASP A 319 7.37 35.62 3.19
C ASP A 319 6.82 36.68 4.15
#